data_AF-A0A564Y7J3-F1
#
_entry.id   AF-A0A564Y7J3-F1
#
_cell.length_a   1.000
_cell.length_b   1.000
_cell.length_c   1.000
_cell.angle_alpha   90.00
_cell.angle_beta   90.00
_cell.angle_gamma   90.00
#
_symmetry.space_group_name_H-M   'P 1'
#
loop_
_entity.id
_entity.type
_entity.pdbx_description
1 polymer ?
#
loop_
_entity_poly.entity_id
_entity_poly.type
_entity_poly.pdbx_seq_one_letter_code
_entity_poly.pdbx_strand_id
1 'polypeptide(L)'
;MFPGKTNNEMLRLFMETRGRIPNKVIRRGTLRAAHFDDQCNFLYHEIDKVTQKPKTTVIRNIQVTRDLLGDLTMDSQLTPGQLKKVLQFKDLLDKMLILDPAKRIALNDALIHPFIKEPIEEDKK
;
A
#
# COMPACT_ATOMS: atom_id res chain seq x y z
N MET A 1 -4.00 -2.83 8.03
CA MET A 1 -3.18 -2.52 6.85
C MET A 1 -2.81 -1.04 6.77
N PHE A 2 -3.77 -0.11 6.86
CA PHE A 2 -3.48 1.34 6.81
C PHE A 2 -4.30 2.12 7.87
N PRO A 3 -3.79 2.29 9.10
CA PRO A 3 -4.52 2.97 10.17
C PRO A 3 -4.26 4.49 10.17
N GLY A 4 -4.47 5.18 9.04
CA GLY A 4 -4.24 6.63 8.96
C GLY A 4 -5.38 7.42 9.61
N LYS A 5 -5.04 8.42 10.42
CA LYS A 5 -6.01 9.30 11.12
C LYS A 5 -6.47 10.47 10.27
N THR A 6 -5.71 10.81 9.23
CA THR A 6 -6.03 11.87 8.26
C THR A 6 -5.79 11.38 6.84
N ASN A 7 -6.36 12.07 5.84
CA ASN A 7 -6.07 11.78 4.43
C ASN A 7 -4.57 11.91 4.12
N ASN A 8 -3.87 12.86 4.76
CA ASN A 8 -2.43 13.04 4.58
C ASN A 8 -1.66 11.81 5.12
N GLU A 9 -2.03 11.33 6.31
CA GLU A 9 -1.44 10.13 6.90
C GLU A 9 -1.74 8.87 6.08
N MET A 10 -2.95 8.73 5.54
CA MET A 10 -3.28 7.63 4.62
C MET A 10 -2.41 7.62 3.37
N LEU A 11 -2.19 8.78 2.74
CA LEU A 11 -1.30 8.91 1.59
C LEU A 11 0.13 8.50 1.94
N ARG A 12 0.64 8.92 3.11
CA ARG A 12 1.95 8.50 3.61
C ARG A 12 2.03 6.97 3.73
N LEU A 13 1.07 6.34 4.41
CA LEU A 13 1.06 4.89 4.63
C LEU A 13 0.98 4.09 3.32
N PHE A 14 0.21 4.58 2.34
CA PHE A 14 0.20 3.99 0.99
C PHE A 14 1.56 4.08 0.31
N MET A 15 2.22 5.23 0.42
CA MET A 15 3.53 5.42 -0.20
C MET A 15 4.65 4.66 0.51
N GLU A 16 4.56 4.45 1.82
CA GLU A 16 5.47 3.55 2.58
C GLU A 16 5.32 2.08 2.15
N THR A 17 4.20 1.71 1.52
CA THR A 17 3.92 0.34 1.07
C THR A 17 4.13 0.16 -0.43
N ARG A 18 3.83 1.17 -1.26
CA ARG A 18 3.86 1.07 -2.74
C ARG A 18 4.85 2.03 -3.40
N GLY A 19 5.55 2.84 -2.62
CA GLY A 19 6.45 3.87 -3.11
C GLY A 19 5.72 5.15 -3.53
N ARG A 20 6.43 6.01 -4.27
CA ARG A 20 5.92 7.33 -4.67
C ARG A 20 4.71 7.22 -5.60
N ILE A 21 3.67 8.00 -5.33
CA ILE A 21 2.53 8.14 -6.25
C ILE A 21 3.04 8.71 -7.57
N PRO A 22 2.70 8.11 -8.74
CA PRO A 22 3.13 8.64 -10.03
C PRO A 22 2.70 10.08 -10.24
N ASN A 23 3.60 10.93 -10.75
CA ASN A 23 3.33 12.36 -10.99
C ASN A 23 2.09 12.59 -11.89
N LYS A 24 1.83 11.68 -12.83
CA LYS A 24 0.63 11.72 -13.70
C LYS A 24 -0.66 11.62 -12.89
N VAL A 25 -0.68 10.82 -11.82
CA VAL A 25 -1.83 10.67 -10.92
C VAL A 25 -1.97 11.93 -10.05
N ILE A 26 -0.86 12.40 -9.46
CA ILE A 26 -0.86 13.62 -8.61
C ILE A 26 -1.39 14.83 -9.37
N ARG A 27 -0.92 15.05 -10.60
CA ARG A 27 -1.30 16.21 -11.43
C ARG A 27 -2.79 16.21 -11.82
N ARG A 28 -3.46 15.06 -11.81
CA ARG A 28 -4.91 14.93 -12.08
C ARG A 28 -5.76 15.18 -10.83
N GLY A 29 -5.17 15.15 -9.63
CA GLY A 29 -5.89 15.33 -8.37
C GLY A 29 -6.34 16.77 -8.16
N THR A 30 -7.62 16.96 -7.85
CA THR A 30 -8.19 18.29 -7.51
C THR A 30 -7.66 18.81 -6.17
N LEU A 31 -7.43 17.91 -5.21
CA LEU A 31 -6.90 18.24 -3.87
C LEU A 31 -5.37 18.14 -3.79
N ARG A 32 -4.66 18.12 -4.94
CA ARG A 32 -3.20 17.91 -4.94
C ARG A 32 -2.44 18.95 -4.12
N ALA A 33 -2.87 20.21 -4.15
CA ALA A 33 -2.20 21.32 -3.45
C ALA A 33 -2.23 21.18 -1.92
N ALA A 34 -3.14 20.35 -1.37
CA ALA A 34 -3.21 20.07 0.06
C ALA A 34 -2.20 18.99 0.53
N HIS A 35 -1.58 18.27 -0.40
CA HIS A 35 -0.75 17.10 -0.10
C HIS A 35 0.57 17.06 -0.86
N PHE A 36 0.72 17.84 -1.93
CA PHE A 36 1.90 17.86 -2.77
C PHE A 36 2.26 19.29 -3.18
N ASP A 37 3.55 19.55 -3.31
CA ASP A 37 4.05 20.80 -3.91
C ASP A 37 3.99 20.77 -5.45
N ASP A 38 4.40 21.87 -6.10
CA ASP A 38 4.42 21.99 -7.56
C ASP A 38 5.35 20.99 -8.26
N GLN A 39 6.39 20.54 -7.55
CA GLN A 39 7.33 19.51 -7.98
C GLN A 39 6.80 18.08 -7.72
N CYS A 40 5.56 17.94 -7.23
CA CYS A 40 4.93 16.68 -6.86
C CYS A 40 5.66 15.95 -5.71
N ASN A 41 6.37 16.68 -4.84
CA ASN A 41 6.92 16.13 -3.60
C ASN A 41 5.81 16.12 -2.55
N PHE A 42 5.83 15.13 -1.66
CA PHE A 42 4.78 14.95 -0.67
C PHE A 42 4.96 15.91 0.51
N LEU A 43 3.88 16.58 0.90
CA LEU A 43 3.80 17.48 2.05
C LEU A 43 3.23 16.70 3.22
N TYR A 44 4.08 16.25 4.14
CA TYR A 44 3.62 15.51 5.31
C TYR A 44 3.20 16.47 6.42
N HIS A 45 1.96 16.35 6.88
CA HIS A 45 1.39 17.19 7.94
C HIS A 45 1.46 16.43 9.26
N GLU A 46 2.27 16.92 10.18
CA GLU A 46 2.47 16.33 11.50
C GLU A 46 2.33 17.36 12.60
N ILE A 47 2.16 16.89 13.84
CA ILE A 47 2.26 17.73 15.02
C ILE A 47 3.66 17.55 15.57
N ASP A 48 4.39 18.65 15.69
CA ASP A 48 5.72 18.62 16.30
C ASP A 48 5.61 18.16 17.76
N LYS A 49 6.32 17.08 18.11
CA LYS A 49 6.17 16.41 19.40
C LYS A 49 6.56 17.29 20.59
N VAL A 50 7.45 18.26 20.39
CA VAL A 50 7.95 19.14 21.44
C VAL A 50 7.03 20.35 21.58
N THR A 51 6.74 21.01 20.46
CA THR A 51 6.00 22.29 20.46
C THR A 51 4.49 22.13 20.39
N GLN A 52 3.99 20.92 20.08
CA GLN A 52 2.57 20.60 19.87
C GLN A 52 1.90 21.46 18.78
N LYS A 53 2.70 22.03 17.87
CA LYS A 53 2.22 22.86 16.76
C LYS A 53 2.20 22.10 15.44
N PRO A 54 1.28 22.45 14.52
CA PRO A 54 1.28 21.90 13.17
C PRO A 54 2.61 22.22 12.46
N LYS A 55 3.20 21.19 11.85
CA LYS A 55 4.42 21.26 11.06
C LYS A 55 4.19 20.56 9.73
N THR A 56 4.66 21.17 8.66
CA THR A 56 4.66 20.56 7.33
C THR A 56 6.10 20.25 6.92
N THR A 57 6.38 18.98 6.63
CA THR A 57 7.70 18.51 6.21
C THR A 57 7.61 18.03 4.76
N VAL A 58 8.51 18.51 3.90
CA VAL A 58 8.57 18.07 2.49
C VAL A 58 9.35 16.76 2.40
N ILE A 59 8.68 15.68 1.97
CA ILE A 59 9.29 14.37 1.75
C ILE A 59 9.61 14.21 0.27
N ARG A 60 10.91 14.22 -0.06
CA ARG A 60 11.43 14.08 -1.43
C ARG A 60 11.73 12.63 -1.80
N ASN A 61 12.21 11.85 -0.83
CA ASN A 61 12.52 10.45 -1.01
C ASN A 61 11.62 9.62 -0.10
N ILE A 62 10.79 8.76 -0.70
CA ILE A 62 9.89 7.88 0.04
C ILE A 62 10.50 6.49 -0.03
N GLN A 63 10.89 5.98 1.13
CA GLN A 63 11.35 4.61 1.27
C GLN A 63 10.14 3.69 1.43
N VAL A 64 10.13 2.58 0.69
CA VAL A 64 9.18 1.50 0.93
C VAL A 64 9.67 0.73 2.14
N THR A 65 9.02 0.93 3.28
CA THR A 65 9.41 0.38 4.58
C THR A 65 8.45 -0.71 5.08
N ARG A 66 7.26 -0.82 4.48
CA ARG A 66 6.24 -1.81 4.86
C ARG A 66 6.37 -3.05 3.99
N ASP A 67 6.72 -4.17 4.62
CA ASP A 67 6.72 -5.49 3.97
C ASP A 67 5.36 -6.17 4.15
N LEU A 68 4.64 -6.32 3.03
CA LEU A 68 3.35 -7.01 2.99
C LEU A 68 3.46 -8.48 3.35
N LEU A 69 4.55 -9.15 2.96
CA LEU A 69 4.69 -10.58 3.24
C LEU A 69 4.93 -10.78 4.73
N GLY A 70 5.87 -10.04 5.31
CA GLY A 70 6.12 -10.02 6.76
C GLY A 70 4.85 -9.75 7.57
N ASP A 71 4.06 -8.74 7.19
CA ASP A 71 2.77 -8.44 7.81
C ASP A 71 1.76 -9.61 7.75
N LEU A 72 1.73 -10.36 6.64
CA LEU A 72 0.80 -11.48 6.43
C LEU A 72 1.25 -12.76 7.12
N THR A 73 2.54 -12.91 7.40
CA THR A 73 3.13 -14.12 8.00
C THR A 73 3.48 -13.95 9.49
N MET A 74 3.31 -12.75 10.05
CA MET A 74 3.61 -12.46 11.45
C MET A 74 2.84 -13.45 12.34
N ASP A 75 3.58 -14.29 13.07
CA ASP A 75 3.08 -15.24 14.07
C ASP A 75 2.37 -16.52 13.58
N SER A 76 2.54 -16.91 12.31
CA SER A 76 1.93 -18.14 11.78
C SER A 76 2.94 -19.24 11.47
N GLN A 77 2.77 -20.42 12.09
CA GLN A 77 3.41 -21.66 11.62
C GLN A 77 2.63 -22.18 10.42
N LEU A 78 3.02 -21.75 9.22
CA LEU A 78 2.32 -22.06 7.98
C LEU A 78 2.78 -23.41 7.41
N THR A 79 1.83 -24.25 7.01
CA THR A 79 2.14 -25.40 6.15
C THR A 79 2.59 -24.93 4.76
N PRO A 80 3.26 -25.78 3.95
CA PRO A 80 3.64 -25.41 2.59
C PRO A 80 2.45 -24.95 1.73
N GLY A 81 1.29 -25.61 1.86
CA GLY A 81 0.06 -25.24 1.17
C GLY A 81 -0.51 -23.88 1.61
N GLN A 82 -0.46 -23.57 2.91
CA GLN A 82 -0.86 -22.27 3.43
C GLN A 82 0.09 -21.16 2.99
N LEU A 83 1.41 -21.40 3.02
CA LEU A 83 2.40 -20.44 2.54
C LEU A 83 2.21 -20.11 1.05
N LYS A 84 1.96 -21.13 0.22
CA LYS A 84 1.61 -20.94 -1.21
C LYS A 84 0.41 -19.99 -1.35
N LYS A 85 -0.63 -20.16 -0.54
CA LYS A 85 -1.82 -19.31 -0.58
C LYS A 85 -1.59 -17.90 -0.06
N VAL A 86 -0.76 -17.72 0.97
CA VAL A 86 -0.33 -16.40 1.44
C VAL A 86 0.43 -15.65 0.33
N LEU A 87 1.33 -16.32 -0.38
CA LEU A 87 2.05 -15.73 -1.51
C LEU A 87 1.11 -15.33 -2.65
N GLN A 88 0.13 -16.17 -2.98
CA GLN A 88 -0.90 -15.83 -3.96
C GLN A 88 -1.77 -14.66 -3.50
N PHE A 89 -2.10 -14.58 -2.20
CA PHE A 89 -2.85 -13.45 -1.65
C PHE A 89 -2.06 -12.15 -1.75
N LYS A 90 -0.78 -12.20 -1.38
CA LYS A 90 0.17 -11.09 -1.48
C LYS A 90 0.25 -10.58 -2.93
N ASP A 91 0.34 -11.47 -3.92
CA ASP A 91 0.34 -11.10 -5.34
C ASP A 91 -0.98 -10.42 -5.77
N LEU A 92 -2.12 -10.94 -5.34
CA LEU A 92 -3.41 -10.31 -5.61
C LEU A 92 -3.48 -8.90 -5.00
N LEU A 93 -3.09 -8.74 -3.73
CA LEU A 93 -3.05 -7.46 -3.06
C LEU A 93 -2.11 -6.48 -3.75
N ASP A 94 -0.93 -6.92 -4.19
CA ASP A 94 0.01 -6.09 -4.95
C ASP A 94 -0.64 -5.49 -6.20
N LYS A 95 -1.44 -6.29 -6.92
CA LYS A 95 -2.14 -5.85 -8.13
C LYS A 95 -3.35 -4.96 -7.83
N MET A 96 -4.03 -5.16 -6.69
CA MET A 96 -5.16 -4.33 -6.26
C MET A 96 -4.71 -2.97 -5.70
N LEU A 97 -3.57 -2.92 -5.01
CA LEU A 97 -3.07 -1.74 -4.31
C LEU A 97 -2.17 -0.85 -5.17
N ILE A 98 -2.20 -1.00 -6.49
CA ILE A 98 -1.47 -0.10 -7.39
C ILE A 98 -2.03 1.33 -7.24
N LEU A 99 -1.13 2.30 -7.07
CA LEU A 99 -1.49 3.70 -6.82
C LEU A 99 -2.18 4.37 -8.02
N ASP A 100 -1.84 3.95 -9.23
CA ASP A 100 -2.55 4.34 -10.45
C ASP A 100 -3.77 3.42 -10.65
N PRO A 101 -5.01 3.93 -10.52
CA PRO A 101 -6.21 3.10 -10.63
C PRO A 101 -6.35 2.46 -12.02
N ALA A 102 -5.84 3.09 -13.08
CA ALA A 102 -5.91 2.55 -14.43
C ALA A 102 -5.02 1.32 -14.65
N LYS A 103 -4.09 1.05 -13.72
CA LYS A 103 -3.18 -0.10 -13.75
C LYS A 103 -3.56 -1.20 -12.77
N ARG A 104 -4.62 -1.02 -11.97
CA ARG A 104 -5.09 -2.04 -11.03
C ARG A 104 -5.66 -3.23 -11.81
N ILE A 105 -5.61 -4.40 -11.17
CA ILE A 105 -6.26 -5.62 -11.70
C ILE A 105 -7.73 -5.36 -12.01
N ALA A 106 -8.19 -5.84 -13.17
CA ALA A 106 -9.60 -5.81 -13.54
C ALA A 106 -10.40 -6.85 -12.75
N LEU A 107 -11.71 -6.65 -12.61
CA LEU A 107 -12.57 -7.56 -11.86
C LEU A 107 -12.52 -9.00 -12.39
N ASN A 108 -12.58 -9.17 -13.71
CA ASN A 108 -12.53 -10.49 -14.35
C ASN A 108 -11.20 -11.20 -14.05
N ASP A 109 -10.08 -10.47 -14.10
CA ASP A 109 -8.75 -11.02 -13.81
C ASP A 109 -8.59 -11.37 -12.33
N ALA A 110 -9.19 -10.59 -11.43
CA ALA A 110 -9.22 -10.89 -10.00
C ALA A 110 -10.00 -12.18 -9.73
N LEU A 111 -11.16 -12.37 -10.36
CA LEU A 111 -11.99 -13.57 -10.17
C LEU A 111 -11.32 -14.87 -10.63
N ILE A 112 -10.40 -14.79 -11.60
CA ILE A 112 -9.62 -15.95 -12.08
C ILE A 112 -8.24 -16.05 -11.43
N HIS A 113 -7.91 -15.19 -10.46
CA HIS A 113 -6.61 -15.20 -9.80
C HIS A 113 -6.35 -16.54 -9.10
N PRO A 114 -5.12 -17.09 -9.11
CA PRO A 114 -4.78 -18.35 -8.42
C PRO A 114 -5.22 -18.39 -6.95
N PHE A 115 -5.09 -17.25 -6.26
CA PHE A 115 -5.58 -17.10 -4.88
C PHE A 115 -7.07 -17.44 -4.72
N ILE A 116 -7.92 -17.14 -5.70
CA ILE A 116 -9.36 -17.39 -5.64
C ILE A 116 -9.72 -18.76 -6.24
N LYS A 117 -9.01 -19.19 -7.30
CA LYS A 117 -9.36 -20.40 -8.06
C LYS A 117 -8.73 -21.68 -7.53
N GLU A 118 -7.49 -21.64 -7.05
CA GLU A 118 -6.81 -22.84 -6.57
C GLU A 118 -7.25 -23.20 -5.15
N PRO A 119 -7.55 -24.47 -4.86
CA PRO A 119 -7.81 -24.91 -3.48
C PRO A 119 -6.54 -24.81 -2.64
N ILE A 120 -6.71 -24.78 -1.31
CA ILE A 120 -5.59 -24.96 -0.39
C ILE A 120 -5.20 -26.44 -0.45
N GLU A 121 -3.97 -26.74 -0.84
CA GLU A 121 -3.43 -28.10 -0.75
C GLU A 121 -3.18 -28.39 0.74
N GLU A 122 -4.06 -29.16 1.37
CA GLU A 122 -3.82 -29.70 2.71
C GLU A 122 -2.98 -30.97 2.57
N ASP A 123 -1.89 -31.05 3.35
CA ASP A 123 -1.12 -32.28 3.47
C ASP A 123 -2.06 -33.38 3.98
N LYS A 124 -2.43 -34.32 3.10
CA LYS A 124 -3.16 -35.52 3.49
C LYS A 124 -2.26 -36.29 4.46
N LYS A 125 -2.60 -36.24 5.74
CA LYS A 125 -2.09 -37.18 6.75
C LYS A 125 -2.47 -38.61 6.40
#